data_AF-A0A7Y1YG05-F1
#
_entry.id   AF-A0A7Y1YG05-F1
#
_cell.length_a   1.000
_cell.length_b   1.000
_cell.length_c   1.000
_cell.angle_alpha   90.00
_cell.angle_beta   90.00
_cell.angle_gamma   90.00
#
_symmetry.space_group_name_H-M   'P 1'
#
loop_
_entity.id
_entity.type
_entity.pdbx_description
1 polymer ?
#
loop_
_entity_poly.entity_id
_entity_poly.type
_entity_poly.pdbx_seq_one_letter_code
_entity_poly.pdbx_strand_id
1 'polypeptide(L)'
;MEEKKSNRLGIVLGILLGLAAIAAIYFGIQHKKEVKEAAMKQAEIDSLVTVRANLETELNALNLQYSAIAMENDSLKGSLESAREAIAKKDEQLRWAQRKAANDAKSIKAEIENLENSKTELMATVDRLTKENDALKLSNIELKEQLDASEQQNTNLKGQVGDLEMANKLLEKRTSELANSAYKASAMQVDITKRNDKTTIKAGRVRKFKIGFDLVDVPEEFQGEQNLYLTITDANGVPISEGGQKVRVGSENQALVIEALESKKVNISQTQRLEFTHELSDKVKKGFLIFSIYAEKGLVGSTMFQLI
;
A
#
# COMPACT_ATOMS: atom_id res chain seq x y z
N MET A 1 -168.36 -83.49 45.23
CA MET A 1 -167.28 -84.21 45.94
C MET A 1 -166.13 -84.29 44.94
N GLU A 2 -165.24 -83.29 44.93
CA GLU A 2 -164.01 -83.26 45.77
C GLU A 2 -163.12 -84.47 45.45
N GLU A 3 -161.82 -84.39 45.24
CA GLU A 3 -160.81 -83.35 45.13
C GLU A 3 -159.53 -84.18 44.94
N LYS A 4 -158.63 -83.83 44.01
CA LYS A 4 -157.20 -83.68 44.35
C LYS A 4 -156.37 -83.13 43.21
N LYS A 5 -155.74 -82.03 43.59
CA LYS A 5 -154.92 -81.04 42.88
C LYS A 5 -153.43 -81.42 43.07
N SER A 6 -152.57 -80.89 42.20
CA SER A 6 -151.12 -80.66 42.39
C SER A 6 -150.12 -81.83 42.16
N ASN A 7 -149.45 -81.81 40.99
CA ASN A 7 -147.99 -82.07 40.87
C ASN A 7 -147.40 -81.76 39.46
N ARG A 8 -148.25 -81.52 38.44
CA ARG A 8 -147.81 -80.98 37.13
C ARG A 8 -147.05 -79.65 37.28
N LEU A 9 -147.38 -78.87 38.30
CA LEU A 9 -146.71 -77.60 38.65
C LEU A 9 -145.26 -77.82 39.11
N GLY A 10 -144.97 -78.88 39.87
CA GLY A 10 -143.61 -79.22 40.33
C GLY A 10 -142.70 -79.75 39.21
N ILE A 11 -143.27 -80.53 38.26
CA ILE A 11 -142.53 -81.00 37.08
C ILE A 11 -142.20 -79.82 36.14
N VAL A 12 -143.16 -78.92 35.92
CA VAL A 12 -142.93 -77.69 35.12
C VAL A 12 -141.90 -76.78 35.80
N LEU A 13 -141.95 -76.63 37.13
CA LEU A 13 -140.94 -75.86 37.89
C LEU A 13 -139.54 -76.50 37.81
N GLY A 14 -139.46 -77.83 37.89
CA GLY A 14 -138.20 -78.58 37.78
C GLY A 14 -137.57 -78.48 36.39
N ILE A 15 -138.38 -78.52 35.33
CA ILE A 15 -137.92 -78.31 33.95
C ILE A 15 -137.46 -76.85 33.75
N LEU A 16 -138.20 -75.88 34.30
CA LEU A 16 -137.81 -74.46 34.27
C LEU A 16 -136.51 -74.20 35.03
N LEU A 17 -136.33 -74.80 36.20
CA LEU A 17 -135.08 -74.71 36.97
C LEU A 17 -133.92 -75.42 36.26
N GLY A 18 -134.17 -76.56 35.62
CA GLY A 18 -133.18 -77.25 34.80
C GLY A 18 -132.74 -76.42 33.60
N LEU A 19 -133.68 -75.79 32.89
CA LEU A 19 -133.38 -74.87 31.79
C LEU A 19 -132.65 -73.61 32.27
N ALA A 20 -133.03 -73.05 33.41
CA ALA A 20 -132.35 -71.91 34.01
C ALA A 20 -130.91 -72.26 34.43
N ALA A 21 -130.69 -73.46 34.98
CA ALA A 21 -129.35 -73.95 35.33
C ALA A 21 -128.47 -74.16 34.08
N ILE A 22 -129.01 -74.74 33.01
CA ILE A 22 -128.30 -74.92 31.74
C ILE A 22 -127.98 -73.55 31.11
N ALA A 23 -128.93 -72.61 31.13
CA ALA A 23 -128.72 -71.25 30.67
C ALA A 23 -127.63 -70.53 31.49
N ALA A 24 -127.63 -70.68 32.82
CA ALA A 24 -126.62 -70.09 33.70
C ALA A 24 -125.22 -70.70 33.48
N ILE A 25 -125.13 -72.01 33.24
CA ILE A 25 -123.86 -72.69 32.90
C ILE A 25 -123.37 -72.23 31.52
N TYR A 26 -124.24 -72.16 30.53
CA TYR A 26 -123.91 -71.68 29.19
C TYR A 26 -123.45 -70.22 29.21
N PHE A 27 -124.19 -69.33 29.91
CA PHE A 27 -123.80 -67.95 30.12
C PHE A 27 -122.49 -67.83 30.89
N GLY A 28 -122.27 -68.66 31.93
CA GLY A 28 -121.03 -68.65 32.71
C GLY A 28 -119.80 -69.13 31.93
N ILE A 29 -119.95 -70.12 31.04
CA ILE A 29 -118.88 -70.55 30.13
C ILE A 29 -118.62 -69.49 29.06
N GLN A 30 -119.67 -68.88 28.50
CA GLN A 30 -119.56 -67.79 27.52
C GLN A 30 -118.90 -66.56 28.14
N HIS A 31 -119.29 -66.16 29.35
CA HIS A 31 -118.65 -65.07 30.09
C HIS A 31 -117.19 -65.38 30.43
N LYS A 32 -116.86 -66.61 30.83
CA LYS A 32 -115.45 -67.00 31.06
C LYS A 32 -114.61 -66.94 29.78
N LYS A 33 -115.19 -67.30 28.64
CA LYS A 33 -114.53 -67.23 27.33
C LYS A 33 -114.31 -65.78 26.90
N GLU A 34 -115.33 -64.93 27.04
CA GLU A 34 -115.27 -63.49 26.74
C GLU A 34 -114.32 -62.74 27.68
N VAL A 35 -114.33 -63.05 28.99
CA VAL A 35 -113.40 -62.48 29.97
C VAL A 35 -111.96 -62.92 29.69
N LYS A 36 -111.73 -64.17 29.28
CA LYS A 36 -110.39 -64.66 28.92
C LYS A 36 -109.89 -64.02 27.61
N GLU A 37 -110.77 -63.83 26.63
CA GLU A 37 -110.44 -63.15 25.37
C GLU A 37 -110.20 -61.65 25.59
N ALA A 38 -111.00 -61.00 26.43
CA ALA A 38 -110.80 -59.61 26.84
C ALA A 38 -109.50 -59.45 27.64
N ALA A 39 -109.17 -60.38 28.53
CA ALA A 39 -107.90 -60.38 29.28
C ALA A 39 -106.69 -60.60 28.36
N MET A 40 -106.79 -61.45 27.35
CA MET A 40 -105.72 -61.61 26.35
C MET A 40 -105.55 -60.35 25.49
N LYS A 41 -106.66 -59.74 25.04
CA LYS A 41 -106.62 -58.47 24.30
C LYS A 41 -106.06 -57.34 25.16
N GLN A 42 -106.38 -57.29 26.46
CA GLN A 42 -105.81 -56.30 27.37
C GLN A 42 -104.30 -56.51 27.55
N ALA A 43 -103.85 -57.76 27.73
CA ALA A 43 -102.42 -58.07 27.82
C ALA A 43 -101.66 -57.72 26.52
N GLU A 44 -102.29 -57.90 25.36
CA GLU A 44 -101.76 -57.48 24.05
C GLU A 44 -101.69 -55.95 23.94
N ILE A 45 -102.73 -55.23 24.37
CA ILE A 45 -102.73 -53.76 24.43
C ILE A 45 -101.63 -53.25 25.35
N ASP A 46 -101.50 -53.81 26.56
CA ASP A 46 -100.47 -53.42 27.53
C ASP A 46 -99.05 -53.70 26.99
N SER A 47 -98.88 -54.82 26.29
CA SER A 47 -97.64 -55.15 25.57
C SER A 47 -97.35 -54.14 24.46
N LEU A 48 -98.33 -53.81 23.62
CA LEU A 48 -98.18 -52.83 22.54
C LEU A 48 -97.91 -51.42 23.08
N VAL A 49 -98.53 -51.02 24.19
CA VAL A 49 -98.25 -49.76 24.89
C VAL A 49 -96.81 -49.74 25.41
N THR A 50 -96.33 -50.84 25.97
CA THR A 50 -94.94 -50.96 26.44
C THR A 50 -93.95 -50.88 25.27
N VAL A 51 -94.22 -51.60 24.18
CA VAL A 51 -93.39 -51.54 22.96
C VAL A 51 -93.39 -50.13 22.38
N ARG A 52 -94.55 -49.47 22.31
CA ARG A 52 -94.66 -48.08 21.85
C ARG A 52 -93.86 -47.13 22.74
N ALA A 53 -93.97 -47.25 24.06
CA ALA A 53 -93.22 -46.40 25.00
C ALA A 53 -91.71 -46.60 24.89
N ASN A 54 -91.25 -47.85 24.67
CA ASN A 54 -89.84 -48.15 24.43
C ASN A 54 -89.37 -47.54 23.10
N LEU A 55 -90.14 -47.70 22.02
CA LEU A 55 -89.83 -47.10 20.71
C LEU A 55 -89.82 -45.57 20.76
N GLU A 56 -90.76 -44.94 21.47
CA GLU A 56 -90.76 -43.49 21.69
C GLU A 56 -89.50 -43.05 22.45
N THR A 57 -89.06 -43.84 23.44
CA THR A 57 -87.83 -43.60 24.20
C THR A 57 -86.58 -43.73 23.33
N GLU A 58 -86.49 -44.80 22.53
CA GLU A 58 -85.39 -45.04 21.59
C GLU A 58 -85.34 -43.96 20.50
N LEU A 59 -86.48 -43.55 19.97
CA LEU A 59 -86.57 -42.48 18.97
C LEU A 59 -86.14 -41.13 19.55
N ASN A 60 -86.52 -40.83 20.80
CA ASN A 60 -86.05 -39.64 21.50
C ASN A 60 -84.54 -39.68 21.74
N ALA A 61 -83.99 -40.83 22.17
CA ALA A 61 -82.55 -41.01 22.35
C ALA A 61 -81.80 -40.86 21.02
N LEU A 62 -82.32 -41.43 19.94
CA LEU A 62 -81.73 -41.33 18.60
C LEU A 62 -81.76 -39.88 18.08
N ASN A 63 -82.86 -39.15 18.28
CA ASN A 63 -82.96 -37.73 17.92
C ASN A 63 -81.95 -36.87 18.69
N LEU A 64 -81.75 -37.15 19.99
CA LEU A 64 -80.73 -36.48 20.79
C LEU A 64 -79.31 -36.77 20.28
N GLN A 65 -79.01 -38.04 19.96
CA GLN A 65 -77.73 -38.42 19.36
C GLN A 65 -77.51 -37.78 18.00
N TYR A 66 -78.53 -37.77 17.13
CA TYR A 66 -78.45 -37.13 15.82
C TYR A 66 -78.20 -35.62 15.94
N SER A 67 -78.91 -34.94 16.85
CA SER A 67 -78.70 -33.53 17.15
C SER A 67 -77.27 -33.26 17.65
N ALA A 68 -76.76 -34.10 18.56
CA ALA A 68 -75.38 -34.01 19.05
C ALA A 68 -74.35 -34.19 17.92
N ILE A 69 -74.52 -35.19 17.06
CA ILE A 69 -73.66 -35.44 15.90
C ILE A 69 -73.73 -34.28 14.90
N ALA A 70 -74.91 -33.70 14.66
CA ALA A 70 -75.07 -32.54 13.78
C ALA A 70 -74.30 -31.33 14.33
N MET A 71 -74.43 -31.03 15.62
CA MET A 71 -73.68 -29.96 16.28
C MET A 71 -72.16 -30.20 16.24
N GLU A 72 -71.72 -31.44 16.48
CA GLU A 72 -70.31 -31.81 16.37
C GLU A 72 -69.79 -31.66 14.93
N ASN A 73 -70.59 -32.07 13.94
CA ASN A 73 -70.23 -31.92 12.53
C ASN A 73 -70.09 -30.45 12.12
N ASP A 74 -70.99 -29.58 12.57
CA ASP A 74 -70.91 -28.15 12.31
C ASP A 74 -69.71 -27.50 13.01
N SER A 75 -69.40 -27.91 14.25
CA SER A 75 -68.19 -27.49 14.97
C SER A 75 -66.90 -27.94 14.26
N LEU A 76 -66.86 -29.19 13.78
CA LEU A 76 -65.75 -29.75 13.02
C LEU A 76 -65.57 -29.03 11.67
N LYS A 77 -66.66 -28.70 10.97
CA LYS A 77 -66.61 -27.88 9.75
C LYS A 77 -66.03 -26.50 10.02
N GLY A 78 -66.47 -25.82 11.09
CA GLY A 78 -65.93 -24.53 11.49
C GLY A 78 -64.43 -24.60 11.83
N SER A 79 -64.02 -25.62 12.59
CA SER A 79 -62.62 -25.86 12.92
C SER A 79 -61.76 -26.17 11.69
N LEU A 80 -62.28 -26.95 10.74
CA LEU A 80 -61.62 -27.25 9.47
C LEU A 80 -61.43 -25.99 8.62
N GLU A 81 -62.44 -25.12 8.55
CA GLU A 81 -62.34 -23.88 7.78
C GLU A 81 -61.33 -22.90 8.42
N SER A 82 -61.36 -22.74 9.74
CA SER A 82 -60.36 -21.95 10.46
C SER A 82 -58.94 -22.49 10.27
N ALA A 83 -58.77 -23.82 10.29
CA ALA A 83 -57.48 -24.46 10.01
C ALA A 83 -57.01 -24.19 8.56
N ARG A 84 -57.91 -24.24 7.58
CA ARG A 84 -57.62 -23.92 6.17
C ARG A 84 -57.19 -22.47 5.99
N GLU A 85 -57.89 -21.53 6.60
CA GLU A 85 -57.50 -20.11 6.60
C GLU A 85 -56.13 -19.89 7.24
N ALA A 86 -55.86 -20.54 8.37
CA ALA A 86 -54.57 -20.48 9.03
C ALA A 86 -53.44 -21.05 8.16
N ILE A 87 -53.66 -22.18 7.48
CA ILE A 87 -52.71 -22.77 6.52
C ILE A 87 -52.47 -21.81 5.35
N ALA A 88 -53.53 -21.26 4.74
CA ALA A 88 -53.39 -20.32 3.62
C ALA A 88 -52.56 -19.08 4.00
N LYS A 89 -52.81 -18.52 5.19
CA LYS A 89 -52.03 -17.38 5.72
C LYS A 89 -50.57 -17.76 5.97
N LYS A 90 -50.29 -18.95 6.50
CA LYS A 90 -48.93 -19.45 6.73
C LYS A 90 -48.20 -19.71 5.42
N ASP A 91 -48.87 -20.24 4.41
CA ASP A 91 -48.31 -20.44 3.08
C ASP A 91 -47.97 -19.10 2.40
N GLU A 92 -48.82 -18.09 2.54
CA GLU A 92 -48.52 -16.75 2.04
C GLU A 92 -47.31 -16.13 2.74
N GLN A 93 -47.24 -16.22 4.08
CA GLN A 93 -46.09 -15.77 4.87
C GLN A 93 -44.81 -16.49 4.45
N LEU A 94 -44.88 -17.81 4.23
CA LEU A 94 -43.74 -18.61 3.80
C LEU A 94 -43.27 -18.19 2.40
N ARG A 95 -44.19 -18.03 1.44
CA ARG A 95 -43.87 -17.57 0.08
C ARG A 95 -43.27 -16.17 0.09
N TRP A 96 -43.79 -15.26 0.92
CA TRP A 96 -43.21 -13.93 1.10
C TRP A 96 -41.79 -14.02 1.68
N ALA A 97 -41.60 -14.79 2.75
CA ALA A 97 -40.30 -14.95 3.40
C ALA A 97 -39.26 -15.58 2.45
N GLN A 98 -39.66 -16.60 1.68
CA GLN A 98 -38.81 -17.23 0.66
C GLN A 98 -38.40 -16.23 -0.43
N ARG A 99 -39.34 -15.43 -0.95
CA ARG A 99 -39.03 -14.39 -1.95
C ARG A 99 -38.10 -13.33 -1.39
N LYS A 100 -38.33 -12.89 -0.15
CA LYS A 100 -37.47 -11.91 0.53
C LYS A 100 -36.06 -12.48 0.70
N ALA A 101 -35.92 -13.69 1.25
CA ALA A 101 -34.63 -14.33 1.43
C ALA A 101 -33.87 -14.52 0.10
N ALA A 102 -34.56 -14.90 -0.97
CA ALA A 102 -33.95 -15.02 -2.30
C ALA A 102 -33.46 -13.67 -2.85
N ASN A 103 -34.23 -12.60 -2.66
CA ASN A 103 -33.84 -11.25 -3.07
C ASN A 103 -32.66 -10.73 -2.24
N ASP A 104 -32.70 -10.92 -0.92
CA ASP A 104 -31.62 -10.53 0.00
C ASP A 104 -30.33 -11.28 -0.36
N ALA A 105 -30.40 -12.60 -0.59
CA ALA A 105 -29.26 -13.40 -1.01
C ALA A 105 -28.67 -12.93 -2.35
N LYS A 106 -29.53 -12.57 -3.32
CA LYS A 106 -29.08 -12.01 -4.60
C LYS A 106 -28.39 -10.65 -4.42
N SER A 107 -28.96 -9.78 -3.57
CA SER A 107 -28.40 -8.46 -3.27
C SER A 107 -27.04 -8.58 -2.60
N ILE A 108 -26.93 -9.42 -1.56
CA ILE A 108 -25.67 -9.67 -0.85
C ILE A 108 -24.62 -10.24 -1.81
N LYS A 109 -25.00 -11.16 -2.70
CA LYS A 109 -24.06 -11.70 -3.70
C LYS A 109 -23.55 -10.62 -4.65
N ALA A 110 -24.42 -9.73 -5.13
CA ALA A 110 -24.03 -8.61 -5.98
C ALA A 110 -23.11 -7.61 -5.24
N GLU A 111 -23.38 -7.37 -3.95
CA GLU A 111 -22.54 -6.51 -3.12
C GLU A 111 -21.15 -7.13 -2.88
N ILE A 112 -21.07 -8.44 -2.62
CA ILE A 112 -19.81 -9.17 -2.51
C ILE A 112 -19.00 -9.08 -3.81
N GLU A 113 -19.64 -9.25 -4.96
CA GLU A 113 -18.98 -9.13 -6.26
C GLU A 113 -18.43 -7.72 -6.49
N ASN A 114 -19.19 -6.69 -6.14
CA ASN A 114 -18.74 -5.30 -6.22
C ASN A 114 -17.57 -5.00 -5.27
N LEU A 115 -17.62 -5.54 -4.05
CA LEU A 115 -16.54 -5.40 -3.07
C LEU A 115 -15.26 -6.13 -3.51
N GLU A 116 -15.37 -7.33 -4.07
CA GLU A 116 -14.23 -8.06 -4.64
C GLU A 116 -13.60 -7.30 -5.81
N ASN A 117 -14.42 -6.77 -6.73
CA ASN A 117 -13.92 -5.94 -7.84
C ASN A 117 -13.20 -4.68 -7.34
N SER A 118 -13.81 -3.96 -6.38
CA SER A 118 -13.22 -2.77 -5.77
C SER A 118 -11.90 -3.09 -5.04
N LYS A 119 -11.85 -4.23 -4.34
CA LYS A 119 -10.64 -4.72 -3.68
C LYS A 119 -9.54 -5.03 -4.69
N THR A 120 -9.85 -5.69 -5.81
CA THR A 120 -8.87 -5.96 -6.87
C THR A 120 -8.33 -4.66 -7.48
N GLU A 121 -9.18 -3.67 -7.74
CA GLU A 121 -8.77 -2.36 -8.26
C GLU A 121 -7.88 -1.60 -7.27
N LEU A 122 -8.23 -1.62 -5.98
CA LEU A 122 -7.42 -1.03 -4.92
C LEU A 122 -6.07 -1.73 -4.78
N MET A 123 -6.01 -3.06 -4.84
CA MET A 123 -4.76 -3.81 -4.82
C MET A 123 -3.87 -3.46 -6.00
N ALA A 124 -4.42 -3.38 -7.22
CA ALA A 124 -3.68 -2.96 -8.40
C ALA A 124 -3.14 -1.53 -8.27
N THR A 125 -3.93 -0.62 -7.67
CA THR A 125 -3.52 0.76 -7.39
C THR A 125 -2.39 0.82 -6.38
N VAL A 126 -2.47 0.05 -5.29
CA VAL A 126 -1.41 -0.06 -4.28
C VAL A 126 -0.12 -0.58 -4.91
N ASP A 127 -0.20 -1.66 -5.70
CA ASP A 127 0.98 -2.22 -6.39
C ASP A 127 1.63 -1.20 -7.33
N ARG A 128 0.82 -0.45 -8.09
CA ARG A 128 1.31 0.62 -8.96
C ARG A 128 2.01 1.72 -8.16
N LEU A 129 1.38 2.22 -7.09
CA LEU A 129 1.93 3.29 -6.26
C LEU A 129 3.20 2.85 -5.52
N THR A 130 3.27 1.60 -5.07
CA THR A 130 4.49 1.06 -4.45
C THR A 130 5.63 1.02 -5.45
N LYS A 131 5.41 0.53 -6.67
CA LYS A 131 6.42 0.54 -7.75
C LYS A 131 6.89 1.95 -8.10
N GLU A 132 5.95 2.90 -8.19
CA GLU A 132 6.25 4.30 -8.46
C GLU A 132 7.07 4.93 -7.32
N ASN A 133 6.73 4.63 -6.06
CA ASN A 133 7.47 5.09 -4.90
C ASN A 133 8.90 4.54 -4.86
N ASP A 134 9.08 3.27 -5.17
CA ASP A 134 10.41 2.64 -5.23
C ASP A 134 11.25 3.23 -6.36
N ALA A 135 10.67 3.46 -7.54
CA ALA A 135 11.34 4.15 -8.64
C ALA A 135 11.74 5.58 -8.28
N LEU A 136 10.87 6.34 -7.60
CA LEU A 136 11.17 7.69 -7.13
C LEU A 136 12.28 7.71 -6.08
N LYS A 137 12.31 6.72 -5.16
CA LYS A 137 13.40 6.59 -4.17
C LYS A 137 14.74 6.33 -4.85
N LEU A 138 14.79 5.43 -5.83
CA LEU A 138 16.00 5.16 -6.61
C LEU A 138 16.47 6.41 -7.33
N SER A 139 15.57 7.10 -8.04
CA SER A 139 15.89 8.36 -8.71
C SER A 139 16.39 9.45 -7.75
N ASN A 140 15.83 9.53 -6.53
CA ASN A 140 16.29 10.49 -5.52
C ASN A 140 17.72 10.18 -5.05
N ILE A 141 18.07 8.90 -4.89
CA ILE A 141 19.43 8.47 -4.53
C ILE A 141 20.40 8.86 -5.66
N GLU A 142 20.08 8.50 -6.90
CA GLU A 142 20.93 8.83 -8.06
C GLU A 142 21.12 10.35 -8.22
N LEU A 143 20.05 11.13 -8.07
CA LEU A 143 20.13 12.59 -8.17
C LEU A 143 20.96 13.22 -7.05
N LYS A 144 20.93 12.66 -5.83
CA LYS A 144 21.79 13.11 -4.73
C LYS A 144 23.25 12.79 -5.01
N GLU A 145 23.57 11.59 -5.48
CA GLU A 145 24.94 11.22 -5.85
C GLU A 145 25.49 12.11 -6.97
N GLN A 146 24.66 12.42 -7.98
CA GLN A 146 25.03 13.34 -9.06
C GLN A 146 25.23 14.77 -8.55
N LEU A 147 24.38 15.23 -7.63
CA LEU A 147 24.51 16.55 -7.01
C LEU A 147 25.82 16.65 -6.21
N ASP A 148 26.09 15.68 -5.34
CA ASP A 148 27.32 15.63 -4.54
C ASP A 148 28.57 15.61 -5.44
N ALA A 149 28.55 14.81 -6.51
CA ALA A 149 29.65 14.77 -7.49
C ALA A 149 29.82 16.12 -8.20
N SER A 150 28.73 16.77 -8.61
CA SER A 150 28.75 18.09 -9.25
C SER A 150 29.25 19.18 -8.31
N GLU A 151 28.87 19.14 -7.03
CA GLU A 151 29.36 20.08 -6.01
C GLU A 151 30.87 19.90 -5.76
N GLN A 152 31.35 18.66 -5.68
CA GLN A 152 32.79 18.37 -5.58
C GLN A 152 33.56 18.86 -6.82
N GLN A 153 33.02 18.67 -8.03
CA GLN A 153 33.65 19.21 -9.23
C GLN A 153 33.66 20.74 -9.21
N ASN A 154 32.57 21.38 -8.80
CA ASN A 154 32.48 22.83 -8.76
C ASN A 154 33.44 23.43 -7.71
N THR A 155 33.57 22.82 -6.53
CA THR A 155 34.55 23.25 -5.51
C THR A 155 36.00 23.09 -6.01
N ASN A 156 36.32 21.99 -6.68
CA ASN A 156 37.64 21.79 -7.29
C ASN A 156 37.93 22.83 -8.39
N LEU A 157 36.96 23.10 -9.27
CA LEU A 157 37.10 24.10 -10.34
C LEU A 157 37.26 25.51 -9.77
N LYS A 158 36.50 25.89 -8.74
CA LYS A 158 36.68 27.17 -8.04
C LYS A 158 38.08 27.31 -7.45
N GLY A 159 38.62 26.24 -6.87
CA GLY A 159 40.00 26.22 -6.38
C GLY A 159 41.02 26.47 -7.52
N GLN A 160 40.89 25.75 -8.63
CA GLN A 160 41.76 25.93 -9.80
C GLN A 160 41.69 27.33 -10.40
N VAL A 161 40.50 27.94 -10.46
CA VAL A 161 40.33 29.32 -10.91
C VAL A 161 41.04 30.29 -9.96
N GLY A 162 40.91 30.09 -8.64
CA GLY A 162 41.63 30.90 -7.65
C GLY A 162 43.15 30.82 -7.81
N ASP A 163 43.69 29.62 -7.97
CA ASP A 163 45.14 29.41 -8.19
C ASP A 163 45.62 30.08 -9.49
N LEU A 164 44.83 30.00 -10.56
CA LEU A 164 45.11 30.66 -11.83
C LEU A 164 45.10 32.19 -11.71
N GLU A 165 44.12 32.76 -11.00
CA GLU A 165 44.05 34.20 -10.77
C GLU A 165 45.25 34.71 -9.97
N MET A 166 45.69 33.98 -8.95
CA MET A 166 46.88 34.32 -8.17
C MET A 166 48.14 34.25 -9.02
N ALA A 167 48.30 33.17 -9.79
CA ALA A 167 49.44 33.00 -10.69
C ALA A 167 49.50 34.11 -11.76
N ASN A 168 48.35 34.47 -12.36
CA ASN A 168 48.26 35.56 -13.32
C ASN A 168 48.65 36.91 -12.70
N LYS A 169 48.12 37.25 -11.51
CA LYS A 169 48.51 38.50 -10.82
C LYS A 169 50.01 38.56 -10.53
N LEU A 170 50.59 37.44 -10.11
CA LEU A 170 52.02 37.36 -9.84
C LEU A 170 52.83 37.53 -11.13
N LEU A 171 52.42 36.88 -12.23
CA LEU A 171 53.03 37.07 -13.54
C LEU A 171 52.90 38.50 -14.08
N GLU A 172 51.75 39.15 -13.91
CA GLU A 172 51.55 40.56 -14.29
C GLU A 172 52.52 41.47 -13.53
N LYS A 173 52.67 41.25 -12.22
CA LYS A 173 53.66 41.98 -11.40
C LYS A 173 55.08 41.77 -11.92
N ARG A 174 55.46 40.52 -12.24
CA ARG A 174 56.78 40.20 -12.83
C ARG A 174 56.97 40.86 -14.20
N THR A 175 55.92 40.91 -15.02
CA THR A 175 55.97 41.55 -16.34
C THR A 175 56.18 43.07 -16.21
N SER A 176 55.55 43.71 -15.22
CA SER A 176 55.80 45.12 -14.89
C SER A 176 57.24 45.35 -14.41
N GLU A 177 57.77 44.47 -13.55
CA GLU A 177 59.18 44.49 -13.13
C GLU A 177 60.13 44.34 -14.34
N LEU A 178 59.82 43.43 -15.29
CA LEU A 178 60.58 43.24 -16.54
C LEU A 178 60.51 44.45 -17.47
N ALA A 179 59.42 45.21 -17.48
CA ALA A 179 59.34 46.43 -18.30
C ALA A 179 60.40 47.46 -17.90
N ASN A 180 60.81 47.45 -16.62
CA ASN A 180 61.83 48.34 -16.06
C ASN A 180 63.24 47.71 -16.04
N SER A 181 63.41 46.51 -16.59
CA SER A 181 64.71 45.83 -16.66
C SER A 181 65.60 46.47 -17.73
N ALA A 182 66.91 46.55 -17.46
CA ALA A 182 67.88 47.07 -18.42
C ALA A 182 68.06 46.19 -19.67
N TYR A 183 67.85 44.88 -19.56
CA TYR A 183 67.88 43.92 -20.66
C TYR A 183 66.98 42.71 -20.32
N LYS A 184 66.52 42.00 -21.35
CA LYS A 184 65.49 40.96 -21.22
C LYS A 184 65.99 39.60 -21.71
N ALA A 185 65.61 38.55 -21.00
CA ALA A 185 65.72 37.19 -21.48
C ALA A 185 64.54 36.88 -22.41
N SER A 186 64.85 36.28 -23.55
CA SER A 186 63.91 35.80 -24.55
C SER A 186 63.99 34.28 -24.68
N ALA A 187 63.04 33.68 -25.40
CA ALA A 187 63.02 32.25 -25.71
C ALA A 187 63.18 31.33 -24.48
N MET A 188 62.60 31.71 -23.33
CA MET A 188 62.66 30.91 -22.11
C MET A 188 61.92 29.58 -22.30
N GLN A 189 62.62 28.48 -22.06
CA GLN A 189 62.13 27.10 -22.17
C GLN A 189 62.36 26.38 -20.85
N VAL A 190 61.32 25.70 -20.36
CA VAL A 190 61.37 24.92 -19.11
C VAL A 190 61.15 23.45 -19.45
N ASP A 191 62.19 22.65 -19.28
CA ASP A 191 62.15 21.20 -19.40
C ASP A 191 62.11 20.56 -18.01
N ILE A 192 61.08 19.75 -17.79
CA ILE A 192 60.82 19.12 -16.51
C ILE A 192 60.97 17.62 -16.65
N THR A 193 61.94 17.04 -15.96
CA THR A 193 62.32 15.63 -16.16
C THR A 193 62.24 14.83 -14.86
N LYS A 194 62.02 13.52 -15.01
CA LYS A 194 62.09 12.54 -13.91
C LYS A 194 63.51 11.97 -13.80
N ARG A 195 63.75 11.06 -12.84
CA ARG A 195 65.08 10.48 -12.56
C ARG A 195 65.82 9.87 -13.77
N ASN A 196 65.10 9.44 -14.81
CA ASN A 196 65.70 8.86 -16.03
C ASN A 196 65.71 9.85 -17.20
N ASP A 197 65.70 11.15 -16.91
CA ASP A 197 65.76 12.27 -17.85
C ASP A 197 64.62 12.33 -18.89
N LYS A 198 63.56 11.53 -18.74
CA LYS A 198 62.35 11.68 -19.58
C LYS A 198 61.44 12.77 -19.02
N THR A 199 60.84 13.55 -19.94
CA THR A 199 59.92 14.63 -19.63
C THR A 199 58.69 14.15 -18.84
N THR A 200 58.23 14.96 -17.89
CA THR A 200 57.03 14.71 -17.09
C THR A 200 56.39 16.02 -16.66
N ILE A 201 55.07 16.06 -16.68
CA ILE A 201 54.27 17.14 -16.08
C ILE A 201 53.70 16.75 -14.72
N LYS A 202 53.86 15.48 -14.30
CA LYS A 202 53.33 14.98 -13.03
C LYS A 202 54.18 15.44 -11.85
N ALA A 203 53.63 16.26 -10.96
CA ALA A 203 54.37 16.91 -9.88
C ALA A 203 55.20 15.92 -9.03
N GLY A 204 54.58 14.82 -8.58
CA GLY A 204 55.25 13.81 -7.74
C GLY A 204 56.39 13.05 -8.42
N ARG A 205 56.53 13.13 -9.75
CA ARG A 205 57.57 12.45 -10.54
C ARG A 205 58.71 13.38 -10.97
N VAL A 206 58.56 14.69 -10.79
CA VAL A 206 59.58 15.66 -11.15
C VAL A 206 60.84 15.45 -10.31
N ARG A 207 62.02 15.52 -10.94
CA ARG A 207 63.31 15.45 -10.27
C ARG A 207 64.30 16.51 -10.71
N LYS A 208 64.20 17.02 -11.94
CA LYS A 208 65.07 18.09 -12.41
C LYS A 208 64.29 19.11 -13.23
N PHE A 209 64.61 20.38 -13.03
CA PHE A 209 64.20 21.47 -13.90
C PHE A 209 65.40 21.94 -14.71
N LYS A 210 65.23 22.06 -16.03
CA LYS A 210 66.20 22.71 -16.90
C LYS A 210 65.53 23.94 -17.52
N ILE A 211 66.13 25.10 -17.32
CA ILE A 211 65.60 26.38 -17.77
C ILE A 211 66.61 26.98 -18.72
N GLY A 212 66.31 26.92 -20.02
CA GLY A 212 67.10 27.55 -21.08
C GLY A 212 66.52 28.93 -21.43
N PHE A 213 67.37 29.90 -21.72
CA PHE A 213 66.96 31.26 -22.08
C PHE A 213 68.05 31.97 -22.91
N ASP A 214 67.62 32.91 -23.76
CA ASP A 214 68.51 33.67 -24.63
C ASP A 214 68.56 35.14 -24.15
N LEU A 215 69.74 35.65 -23.86
CA LEU A 215 69.97 37.08 -23.67
C LEU A 215 70.29 37.68 -25.04
N VAL A 216 69.55 38.72 -25.44
CA VAL A 216 69.68 39.37 -26.74
C VAL A 216 69.80 40.88 -26.52
N ASP A 217 70.64 41.55 -27.32
CA ASP A 217 70.88 42.99 -27.28
C ASP A 217 71.23 43.55 -25.89
N VAL A 218 72.09 42.84 -25.14
CA VAL A 218 72.54 43.30 -23.82
C VAL A 218 73.43 44.57 -23.99
N PRO A 219 73.11 45.70 -23.34
CA PRO A 219 73.91 46.92 -23.43
C PRO A 219 75.34 46.71 -22.89
N GLU A 220 76.32 47.43 -23.44
CA GLU A 220 77.75 47.27 -23.10
C GLU A 220 78.03 47.46 -21.60
N GLU A 221 77.32 48.38 -20.94
CA GLU A 221 77.45 48.63 -19.50
C GLU A 221 77.00 47.44 -18.62
N PHE A 222 76.28 46.48 -19.20
CA PHE A 222 75.85 45.25 -18.56
C PHE A 222 76.53 43.99 -19.15
N GLN A 223 77.55 44.16 -20.00
CA GLN A 223 78.39 43.05 -20.45
C GLN A 223 79.55 42.79 -19.48
N GLY A 224 80.14 41.60 -19.55
CA GLY A 224 81.20 41.18 -18.63
C GLY A 224 80.73 40.20 -17.55
N GLU A 225 81.55 39.98 -16.53
CA GLU A 225 81.22 39.05 -15.45
C GLU A 225 80.02 39.54 -14.62
N GLN A 226 78.92 38.79 -14.66
CA GLN A 226 77.73 39.02 -13.84
C GLN A 226 77.24 37.74 -13.17
N ASN A 227 76.55 37.91 -12.04
CA ASN A 227 75.85 36.83 -11.38
C ASN A 227 74.39 36.80 -11.82
N LEU A 228 73.94 35.62 -12.26
CA LEU A 228 72.55 35.33 -12.54
C LEU A 228 71.99 34.41 -11.46
N TYR A 229 70.73 34.63 -11.10
CA TYR A 229 70.03 33.90 -10.05
C TYR A 229 68.73 33.34 -10.59
N LEU A 230 68.45 32.06 -10.32
CA LEU A 230 67.17 31.43 -10.61
C LEU A 230 66.37 31.33 -9.31
N THR A 231 65.15 31.82 -9.33
CA THR A 231 64.14 31.55 -8.31
C THR A 231 63.02 30.73 -8.91
N ILE A 232 62.48 29.80 -8.12
CA ILE A 232 61.31 29.01 -8.50
C ILE A 232 60.32 29.10 -7.35
N THR A 233 59.15 29.69 -7.62
CA THR A 233 58.09 29.89 -6.62
C THR A 233 56.79 29.24 -7.08
N ASP A 234 55.90 28.97 -6.13
CA ASP A 234 54.51 28.64 -6.43
C ASP A 234 53.70 29.88 -6.86
N ALA A 235 52.40 29.68 -7.13
CA ALA A 235 51.45 30.75 -7.49
C ALA A 235 51.30 31.84 -6.42
N ASN A 236 51.66 31.56 -5.16
CA ASN A 236 51.62 32.51 -4.04
C ASN A 236 52.94 33.26 -3.86
N GLY A 237 53.96 32.95 -4.66
CA GLY A 237 55.30 33.52 -4.54
C GLY A 237 56.16 32.86 -3.45
N VAL A 238 55.76 31.70 -2.94
CA VAL A 238 56.51 30.92 -1.95
C VAL A 238 57.55 30.04 -2.68
N PRO A 239 58.84 30.03 -2.28
CA PRO A 239 59.85 29.16 -2.86
C PRO A 239 59.48 27.67 -2.78
N ILE A 240 59.79 26.90 -3.82
CA ILE A 240 59.42 25.47 -3.90
C ILE A 240 60.32 24.53 -3.09
N SER A 241 61.48 25.02 -2.63
CA SER A 241 62.45 24.28 -1.83
C SER A 241 63.04 25.23 -0.79
N GLU A 242 63.26 24.73 0.41
CA GLU A 242 63.99 25.44 1.45
C GLU A 242 65.50 25.32 1.21
N GLY A 243 66.25 26.36 1.56
CA GLY A 243 67.72 26.37 1.46
C GLY A 243 68.28 27.16 0.28
N GLY A 244 67.46 27.97 -0.41
CA GLY A 244 67.96 28.91 -1.40
C GLY A 244 68.79 30.03 -0.76
N GLN A 245 69.75 30.57 -1.50
CA GLN A 245 70.55 31.70 -1.05
C GLN A 245 69.70 32.98 -1.08
N LYS A 246 69.59 33.67 0.06
CA LYS A 246 68.97 35.00 0.09
C LYS A 246 69.91 36.02 -0.52
N VAL A 247 69.51 36.60 -1.65
CA VAL A 247 70.31 37.57 -2.41
C VAL A 247 69.52 38.87 -2.55
N ARG A 248 70.19 40.01 -2.40
CA ARG A 248 69.60 41.32 -2.66
C ARG A 248 69.93 41.72 -4.10
N VAL A 249 68.90 41.90 -4.93
CA VAL A 249 69.00 42.28 -6.35
C VAL A 249 68.22 43.58 -6.59
N GLY A 250 68.61 44.35 -7.60
CA GLY A 250 67.99 45.64 -7.91
C GLY A 250 68.87 46.84 -7.56
N SER A 251 68.44 48.02 -7.99
CA SER A 251 69.12 49.29 -7.72
C SER A 251 68.90 49.76 -6.28
N GLU A 252 69.75 50.67 -5.76
CA GLU A 252 69.73 51.11 -4.35
C GLU A 252 68.35 51.56 -3.84
N ASN A 253 67.53 52.19 -4.69
CA ASN A 253 66.18 52.65 -4.33
C ASN A 253 65.05 51.62 -4.55
N GLN A 254 65.31 50.47 -5.20
CA GLN A 254 64.32 49.43 -5.49
C GLN A 254 64.92 48.02 -5.33
N ALA A 255 65.61 47.80 -4.21
CA ALA A 255 66.22 46.51 -3.94
C ALA A 255 65.18 45.47 -3.47
N LEU A 256 65.18 44.31 -4.11
CA LEU A 256 64.37 43.14 -3.78
C LEU A 256 65.25 42.06 -3.16
N VAL A 257 64.81 41.48 -2.04
CA VAL A 257 65.42 40.25 -1.50
C VAL A 257 64.75 39.05 -2.15
N ILE A 258 65.53 38.27 -2.87
CA ILE A 258 65.09 37.03 -3.51
C ILE A 258 65.70 35.82 -2.81
N GLU A 259 65.07 34.67 -2.94
CA GLU A 259 65.63 33.38 -2.53
C GLU A 259 66.04 32.60 -3.79
N ALA A 260 67.33 32.64 -4.10
CA ALA A 260 67.93 32.03 -5.28
C ALA A 260 68.19 30.55 -5.02
N LEU A 261 67.52 29.68 -5.76
CA LEU A 261 67.74 28.23 -5.69
C LEU A 261 69.01 27.83 -6.44
N GLU A 262 69.32 28.53 -7.53
CA GLU A 262 70.57 28.37 -8.26
C GLU A 262 71.19 29.73 -8.53
N SER A 263 72.52 29.78 -8.52
CA SER A 263 73.29 30.96 -8.89
C SER A 263 74.40 30.57 -9.87
N LYS A 264 74.66 31.44 -10.85
CA LYS A 264 75.67 31.19 -11.88
C LYS A 264 76.37 32.48 -12.23
N LYS A 265 77.69 32.50 -12.02
CA LYS A 265 78.56 33.57 -12.51
C LYS A 265 78.87 33.32 -13.98
N VAL A 266 78.54 34.26 -14.85
CA VAL A 266 78.66 34.14 -16.30
C VAL A 266 79.27 35.42 -16.85
N ASN A 267 80.14 35.30 -17.85
CA ASN A 267 80.58 36.44 -18.64
C ASN A 267 79.51 36.72 -19.71
N ILE A 268 78.76 37.81 -19.58
CA ILE A 268 77.67 38.18 -20.47
C ILE A 268 78.22 38.92 -21.69
N SER A 269 77.91 38.41 -22.88
CA SER A 269 78.12 39.06 -24.16
C SER A 269 76.81 39.67 -24.70
N GLN A 270 76.91 40.40 -25.82
CA GLN A 270 75.75 41.04 -26.46
C GLN A 270 74.60 40.06 -26.76
N THR A 271 74.89 38.83 -27.17
CA THR A 271 73.87 37.80 -27.44
C THR A 271 74.40 36.42 -27.11
N GLN A 272 73.68 35.69 -26.24
CA GLN A 272 74.07 34.34 -25.84
C GLN A 272 72.91 33.54 -25.25
N ARG A 273 72.98 32.22 -25.41
CA ARG A 273 72.08 31.26 -24.76
C ARG A 273 72.68 30.75 -23.46
N LEU A 274 71.88 30.73 -22.42
CA LEU A 274 72.24 30.24 -21.09
C LEU A 274 71.24 29.20 -20.60
N GLU A 275 71.67 28.40 -19.65
CA GLU A 275 70.86 27.37 -19.00
C GLU A 275 71.15 27.30 -17.51
N PHE A 276 70.08 27.15 -16.72
CA PHE A 276 70.10 26.68 -15.35
C PHE A 276 69.57 25.25 -15.28
N THR A 277 70.21 24.42 -14.45
CA THR A 277 69.67 23.13 -14.05
C THR A 277 69.52 23.13 -12.54
N HIS A 278 68.33 22.78 -12.05
CA HIS A 278 68.06 22.59 -10.62
C HIS A 278 67.57 21.17 -10.38
N GLU A 279 68.23 20.44 -9.48
CA GLU A 279 67.80 19.11 -9.03
C GLU A 279 67.01 19.21 -7.73
N LEU A 280 65.87 18.53 -7.69
CA LEU A 280 64.99 18.55 -6.53
C LEU A 280 65.40 17.52 -5.49
N SER A 281 65.60 18.00 -4.27
CA SER A 281 65.74 17.18 -3.07
C SER A 281 64.39 16.56 -2.65
N ASP A 282 63.32 17.37 -2.71
CA ASP A 282 61.98 17.01 -2.25
C ASP A 282 60.94 16.96 -3.38
N LYS A 283 59.80 16.32 -3.09
CA LYS A 283 58.67 16.28 -4.03
C LYS A 283 58.00 17.66 -4.08
N VAL A 284 57.82 18.18 -5.28
CA VAL A 284 57.09 19.42 -5.52
C VAL A 284 55.59 19.15 -5.58
N LYS A 285 54.80 20.12 -5.09
CA LYS A 285 53.33 20.08 -5.13
C LYS A 285 52.81 20.33 -6.54
N LYS A 286 51.59 19.87 -6.81
CA LYS A 286 50.87 20.20 -8.04
C LYS A 286 50.50 21.68 -8.03
N GLY A 287 50.38 22.29 -9.19
CA GLY A 287 50.03 23.71 -9.33
C GLY A 287 50.94 24.46 -10.31
N PHE A 288 50.79 25.78 -10.32
CA PHE A 288 51.61 26.66 -11.15
C PHE A 288 52.92 26.99 -10.46
N LEU A 289 54.01 26.82 -11.20
CA LEU A 289 55.34 27.25 -10.81
C LEU A 289 55.77 28.42 -11.68
N ILE A 290 56.37 29.41 -11.05
CA ILE A 290 56.93 30.59 -11.73
C ILE A 290 58.44 30.52 -11.60
N PHE A 291 59.11 30.46 -12.74
CA PHE A 291 60.56 30.46 -12.87
C PHE A 291 60.98 31.89 -13.20
N SER A 292 61.77 32.51 -12.34
CA SER A 292 62.23 33.89 -12.52
C SER A 292 63.75 33.95 -12.49
N ILE A 293 64.33 34.65 -13.45
CA ILE A 293 65.76 34.84 -13.61
C ILE A 293 66.08 36.29 -13.28
N TYR A 294 66.99 36.49 -12.32
CA TYR A 294 67.45 37.80 -11.89
C TYR A 294 68.92 38.00 -12.23
N ALA A 295 69.27 39.22 -12.58
CA ALA A 295 70.63 39.73 -12.54
C ALA A 295 70.76 40.72 -11.37
N GLU A 296 71.95 41.24 -11.14
CA GLU A 296 72.24 42.17 -10.05
C GLU A 296 71.34 43.42 -10.08
N LYS A 297 70.95 43.88 -11.27
CA LYS A 297 70.12 45.07 -11.46
C LYS A 297 68.61 44.81 -11.46
N GLY A 298 68.17 43.56 -11.37
CA GLY A 298 66.75 43.23 -11.28
C GLY A 298 66.34 41.98 -12.07
N LEU A 299 65.03 41.83 -12.27
CA LEU A 299 64.44 40.71 -13.00
C LEU A 299 64.76 40.82 -14.50
N VAL A 300 65.20 39.72 -15.11
CA VAL A 300 65.61 39.63 -16.52
C VAL A 300 64.66 38.75 -17.34
N GLY A 301 64.09 37.72 -16.73
CA GLY A 301 63.09 36.87 -17.38
C GLY A 301 62.18 36.19 -16.38
N SER A 302 60.94 35.93 -16.77
CA SER A 302 60.01 35.12 -15.96
C SER A 302 59.11 34.30 -16.87
N THR A 303 58.82 33.06 -16.47
CA THR A 303 57.90 32.16 -17.17
C THR A 303 57.15 31.28 -16.19
N MET A 304 55.96 30.81 -16.56
CA MET A 304 55.12 29.95 -15.75
C MET A 304 54.95 28.57 -16.40
N PHE A 305 54.95 27.54 -15.56
CA PHE A 305 54.67 26.17 -15.98
C PHE A 305 53.70 25.50 -15.00
N GLN A 306 52.78 24.68 -15.52
CA GLN A 306 51.80 23.95 -14.70
C GLN A 306 52.22 22.50 -14.48
N LEU A 307 52.23 22.05 -13.22
CA LEU A 307 52.38 20.65 -12.83
C LEU A 307 51.04 20.02 -12.43
N ILE A 308 50.81 18.78 -12.88
CA ILE A 308 49.56 17.99 -12.71
C ILE A 308 49.72 16.83 -11.71
#